data_AF-A0A1G3R565-F1
#
_entry.id   AF-A0A1G3R565-F1
#
_cell.length_a   1.000
_cell.length_b   1.000
_cell.length_c   1.000
_cell.angle_alpha   90.00
_cell.angle_beta   90.00
_cell.angle_gamma   90.00
#
_symmetry.space_group_name_H-M   'P 1'
#
loop_
_entity.id
_entity.type
_entity.pdbx_description
1 polymer ?
#
loop_
_entity_poly.entity_id
_entity_poly.type
_entity_poly.pdbx_seq_one_letter_code
_entity_poly.pdbx_strand_id
1 'polypeptide(L)'
;MSGLVSLQGDSLSATFADGRLSGLQRAQAWTLGAGPADSYLIAGDRFLPLESESAFSFEQGQDSGLRSVLKAGLDGGQVELVIQACFREGREDLELDFRLRFPELSPGLDIQGVVPLELPVFALAGGEQATVSAELLGGGSHTAVLEAEEGETLFTGSRLSLHKSRGGPALVLSSGAPTGVLVLGVRVIRLRRGLHLLASPFGARFAAPARLYSGRTLGFALRLGLEE
;
A
#
# COMPACT_ATOMS: atom_id res chain seq x y z
N MET A 1 -11.98 19.29 -7.31
CA MET A 1 -13.16 18.54 -6.86
C MET A 1 -12.65 17.31 -6.14
N SER A 2 -12.86 17.22 -4.83
CA SER A 2 -12.54 16.02 -4.06
C SER A 2 -13.63 14.98 -4.31
N GLY A 3 -13.27 13.83 -4.87
CA GLY A 3 -14.22 12.83 -5.36
C GLY A 3 -14.11 11.53 -4.60
N LEU A 4 -15.22 11.08 -4.03
CA LEU A 4 -15.36 9.71 -3.54
C LEU A 4 -15.78 8.82 -4.71
N VAL A 5 -15.03 7.75 -4.99
CA VAL A 5 -15.32 6.77 -6.03
C VAL A 5 -15.38 5.39 -5.41
N SER A 6 -16.36 4.58 -5.81
CA SER A 6 -16.43 3.16 -5.41
C SER A 6 -16.31 2.27 -6.64
N LEU A 7 -15.42 1.29 -6.56
CA LEU A 7 -15.33 0.18 -7.50
C LEU A 7 -16.01 -1.04 -6.91
N GLN A 8 -16.76 -1.78 -7.72
CA GLN A 8 -17.46 -2.99 -7.33
C GLN A 8 -16.85 -4.18 -8.08
N GLY A 9 -16.45 -5.21 -7.33
CA GLY A 9 -16.14 -6.55 -7.84
C GLY A 9 -17.19 -7.55 -7.38
N ASP A 10 -16.96 -8.83 -7.64
CA ASP A 10 -17.96 -9.89 -7.40
C ASP A 10 -18.27 -10.09 -5.90
N SER A 11 -17.23 -10.08 -5.06
CA SER A 11 -17.34 -10.30 -3.61
C SER A 11 -16.71 -9.19 -2.77
N LEU A 12 -16.04 -8.25 -3.42
CA LEU A 12 -15.26 -7.18 -2.80
C LEU A 12 -15.65 -5.84 -3.42
N SER A 13 -15.69 -4.80 -2.61
CA SER A 13 -15.79 -3.42 -3.08
C SER A 13 -14.67 -2.58 -2.49
N ALA A 14 -14.22 -1.59 -3.26
CA ALA A 14 -13.14 -0.70 -2.88
C ALA A 14 -13.59 0.75 -3.00
N THR A 15 -13.28 1.57 -2.01
CA THR A 15 -13.63 2.99 -1.99
C THR A 15 -12.38 3.84 -2.04
N PHE A 16 -12.40 4.88 -2.86
CA PHE A 16 -11.29 5.79 -3.09
C PHE A 16 -11.72 7.22 -2.78
N ALA A 17 -10.94 7.90 -1.95
CA ALA A 17 -11.09 9.32 -1.67
C ALA A 17 -9.93 10.06 -2.32
N ASP A 18 -10.23 11.00 -3.22
CA ASP A 18 -9.23 11.80 -3.93
C ASP A 18 -8.18 10.93 -4.66
N GLY A 19 -8.65 9.83 -5.26
CA GLY A 19 -7.81 8.87 -5.98
C GLY A 19 -7.04 7.89 -5.09
N ARG A 20 -7.19 7.96 -3.77
CA ARG A 20 -6.46 7.10 -2.81
C ARG A 20 -7.38 6.05 -2.24
N LEU A 21 -6.90 4.80 -2.17
CA LEU A 21 -7.65 3.71 -1.56
C LEU A 21 -7.95 4.06 -0.09
N SER A 22 -9.22 4.08 0.29
CA SER A 22 -9.69 4.53 1.60
C SER A 22 -10.56 3.50 2.33
N GLY A 23 -10.99 2.45 1.63
CA GLY A 23 -11.75 1.37 2.22
C GLY A 23 -11.75 0.15 1.32
N LEU A 24 -11.80 -1.02 1.96
CA LEU A 24 -11.97 -2.31 1.31
C LEU A 24 -13.02 -3.11 2.09
N GLN A 25 -14.06 -3.59 1.41
CA GLN A 25 -15.22 -4.20 2.04
C GLN A 25 -15.60 -5.51 1.35
N ARG A 26 -15.81 -6.57 2.15
CA ARG A 26 -16.42 -7.84 1.74
C ARG A 26 -17.66 -8.06 2.59
N ALA A 27 -18.82 -8.25 1.95
CA ALA A 27 -20.12 -8.29 2.64
C ALA A 27 -20.30 -7.11 3.62
N GLN A 28 -20.54 -7.36 4.92
CA GLN A 28 -20.67 -6.31 5.95
C GLN A 28 -19.35 -5.99 6.68
N ALA A 29 -18.26 -6.68 6.34
CA ALA A 29 -16.97 -6.53 7.00
C ALA A 29 -16.09 -5.51 6.27
N TRP A 30 -15.60 -4.53 7.02
CA TRP A 30 -14.74 -3.46 6.52
C TRP A 30 -13.31 -3.65 6.99
N THR A 31 -12.36 -3.35 6.11
CA THR A 31 -10.95 -3.18 6.48
C THR A 31 -10.41 -1.88 5.90
N LEU A 32 -9.23 -1.51 6.40
CA LEU A 32 -8.58 -0.22 6.25
C LEU A 32 -9.24 0.84 7.17
N GLY A 33 -8.46 1.32 8.14
CA GLY A 33 -8.89 2.26 9.17
C GLY A 33 -8.44 3.70 8.91
N ALA A 34 -9.11 4.67 9.54
CA ALA A 34 -8.63 6.03 9.78
C ALA A 34 -8.17 6.91 8.60
N GLY A 35 -8.52 6.60 7.34
CA GLY A 35 -8.38 7.54 6.23
C GLY A 35 -7.89 6.90 4.92
N PRO A 36 -7.66 7.73 3.89
CA PRO A 36 -7.10 7.27 2.63
C PRO A 36 -5.64 6.82 2.78
N ALA A 37 -5.20 5.93 1.91
CA ALA A 37 -3.83 5.45 1.83
C ALA A 37 -2.88 6.58 1.40
N ASP A 38 -1.71 6.59 2.02
CA ASP A 38 -0.69 7.60 1.77
C ASP A 38 0.37 7.10 0.80
N SER A 39 1.01 8.05 0.12
CA SER A 39 2.17 7.81 -0.75
C SER A 39 3.15 8.95 -0.52
N TYR A 40 4.42 8.64 -0.27
CA TYR A 40 5.42 9.67 0.04
C TYR A 40 6.84 9.20 -0.22
N LEU A 41 7.74 10.18 -0.22
CA LEU A 41 9.20 9.99 -0.23
C LEU A 41 9.80 10.66 0.98
N ILE A 42 10.99 10.19 1.36
CA ILE A 42 11.86 10.88 2.30
C ILE A 42 13.18 11.12 1.56
N ALA A 43 13.52 12.38 1.33
CA ALA A 43 14.72 12.79 0.61
C ALA A 43 15.56 13.72 1.48
N GLY A 44 16.74 13.27 1.89
CA GLY A 44 17.48 13.88 2.99
C GLY A 44 16.64 13.90 4.28
N ASP A 45 16.43 15.08 4.85
CA ASP A 45 15.59 15.33 6.02
C ASP A 45 14.14 15.72 5.68
N ARG A 46 13.79 15.77 4.38
CA ARG A 46 12.48 16.24 3.91
C ARG A 46 11.51 15.09 3.72
N PHE A 47 10.37 15.18 4.40
CA PHE A 47 9.18 14.38 4.08
C PHE A 47 8.42 15.02 2.92
N LEU A 48 8.17 14.25 1.87
CA LEU A 48 7.55 14.71 0.63
C LEU A 48 6.30 13.85 0.34
N PRO A 49 5.10 14.28 0.76
CA PRO A 49 3.87 13.61 0.38
C PRO A 49 3.67 13.75 -1.14
N LEU A 50 3.27 12.66 -1.79
CA LEU A 50 2.83 12.72 -3.18
C LEU A 50 1.36 13.12 -3.18
N GLU A 51 1.06 14.33 -3.61
CA GLU A 51 -0.30 14.89 -3.61
C GLU A 51 -1.11 14.42 -4.82
N SER A 52 -2.41 14.23 -4.64
CA SER A 52 -3.31 13.82 -5.73
C SER A 52 -3.45 14.94 -6.77
N GLU A 53 -3.06 14.66 -8.00
CA GLU A 53 -3.21 15.60 -9.13
C GLU A 53 -4.48 15.28 -9.93
N SER A 54 -4.73 14.01 -10.19
CA SER A 54 -5.92 13.57 -10.92
C SER A 54 -6.34 12.15 -10.55
N ALA A 55 -7.63 11.88 -10.69
CA ALA A 55 -8.21 10.56 -10.59
C ALA A 55 -9.36 10.45 -11.60
N PHE A 56 -9.40 9.38 -12.39
CA PHE A 56 -10.46 9.14 -13.36
C PHE A 56 -10.78 7.65 -13.45
N SER A 57 -12.07 7.34 -13.53
CA SER A 57 -12.52 5.99 -13.81
C SER A 57 -12.26 5.64 -15.27
N PHE A 58 -12.02 4.36 -15.54
CA PHE A 58 -11.86 3.85 -16.90
C PHE A 58 -12.59 2.52 -17.06
N GLU A 59 -12.87 2.18 -18.32
CA GLU A 59 -13.36 0.88 -18.75
C GLU A 59 -12.39 0.36 -19.81
N GLN A 60 -11.91 -0.87 -19.67
CA GLN A 60 -11.01 -1.52 -20.61
C GLN A 60 -11.41 -2.99 -20.79
N GLY A 61 -12.09 -3.29 -21.91
CA GLY A 61 -12.65 -4.63 -22.11
C GLY A 61 -13.81 -4.88 -21.15
N GLN A 62 -13.70 -5.92 -20.31
CA GLN A 62 -14.65 -6.22 -19.23
C GLN A 62 -14.25 -5.60 -17.89
N ASP A 63 -13.05 -5.02 -17.79
CA ASP A 63 -12.54 -4.49 -16.53
C ASP A 63 -12.92 -3.02 -16.38
N SER A 64 -13.48 -2.67 -15.22
CA SER A 64 -13.65 -1.29 -14.79
C SER A 64 -12.67 -0.96 -13.67
N GLY A 65 -12.17 0.27 -13.66
CA GLY A 65 -11.12 0.64 -12.73
C GLY A 65 -11.01 2.14 -12.48
N LEU A 66 -10.08 2.49 -11.61
CA LEU A 66 -9.71 3.85 -11.28
C LEU A 66 -8.22 4.04 -11.57
N ARG A 67 -7.89 5.11 -12.28
CA ARG A 67 -6.51 5.55 -12.46
C ARG A 67 -6.29 6.85 -11.70
N SER A 68 -5.29 6.84 -10.83
CA SER A 68 -4.88 7.98 -10.01
C SER A 68 -3.45 8.40 -10.37
N VAL A 69 -3.20 9.70 -10.37
CA VAL A 69 -1.86 10.29 -10.55
C VAL A 69 -1.56 11.16 -9.34
N LEU A 70 -0.44 10.87 -8.68
CA LEU A 70 0.03 11.57 -7.50
C LEU A 70 1.44 12.12 -7.78
N LYS A 71 1.76 13.32 -7.27
CA LYS A 71 3.04 13.98 -7.53
C LYS A 71 3.64 14.63 -6.30
N ALA A 72 4.97 14.58 -6.20
CA ALA A 72 5.75 15.33 -5.23
C ALA A 72 6.84 16.12 -5.95
N GLY A 73 7.06 17.37 -5.51
CA GLY A 73 8.21 18.16 -5.94
C GLY A 73 9.49 17.64 -5.30
N LEU A 74 10.55 17.50 -6.10
CA LEU A 74 11.88 17.10 -5.65
C LEU A 74 12.92 17.96 -6.35
N ASP A 75 14.05 18.23 -5.70
CA ASP A 75 15.10 19.04 -6.32
C ASP A 75 15.61 18.34 -7.60
N GLY A 76 15.38 18.97 -8.76
CA GLY A 76 15.63 18.38 -10.09
C GLY A 76 14.37 17.98 -10.88
N GLY A 77 13.17 18.03 -10.29
CA GLY A 77 11.92 17.82 -11.02
C GLY A 77 10.72 17.41 -10.16
N GLN A 78 9.91 16.50 -10.68
CA GLN A 78 8.76 15.93 -9.99
C GLN A 78 8.84 14.42 -10.01
N VAL A 79 8.56 13.80 -8.86
CA VAL A 79 8.27 12.37 -8.81
C VAL A 79 6.78 12.18 -9.07
N GLU A 80 6.45 11.25 -9.95
CA GLU A 80 5.08 10.93 -10.35
C GLU A 80 4.79 9.47 -10.03
N LEU A 81 3.69 9.23 -9.32
CA LEU A 81 3.14 7.91 -9.07
C LEU A 81 1.81 7.77 -9.80
N VAL A 82 1.73 6.81 -10.71
CA VAL A 82 0.47 6.37 -11.31
C VAL A 82 0.02 5.10 -10.61
N ILE A 83 -1.22 5.08 -10.14
CA ILE A 83 -1.87 3.89 -9.55
C ILE A 83 -3.05 3.54 -10.45
N GLN A 84 -3.14 2.30 -10.92
CA GLN A 84 -4.31 1.75 -11.59
C GLN A 84 -4.92 0.67 -10.70
N ALA A 85 -6.16 0.88 -10.28
CA ALA A 85 -6.93 -0.05 -9.48
C ALA A 85 -8.04 -0.67 -10.32
N CYS A 86 -8.20 -1.99 -10.33
CA CYS A 86 -9.32 -2.65 -10.99
C CYS A 86 -9.69 -3.97 -10.33
N PHE A 87 -10.93 -4.39 -10.55
CA PHE A 87 -11.35 -5.78 -10.36
C PHE A 87 -11.27 -6.46 -11.71
N ARG A 88 -10.49 -7.55 -11.79
CA ARG A 88 -10.42 -8.38 -13.01
C ARG A 88 -11.54 -9.41 -12.99
N GLU A 89 -12.10 -9.69 -14.16
CA GLU A 89 -13.10 -10.74 -14.34
C GLU A 89 -12.62 -12.09 -13.75
N GLY A 90 -13.48 -12.72 -12.93
CA GLY A 90 -13.21 -14.02 -12.31
C GLY A 90 -12.22 -14.00 -11.15
N ARG A 91 -11.90 -12.82 -10.61
CA ARG A 91 -11.05 -12.67 -9.42
C ARG A 91 -11.78 -11.99 -8.27
N GLU A 92 -11.41 -12.37 -7.05
CA GLU A 92 -12.00 -11.84 -5.82
C GLU A 92 -11.14 -10.77 -5.13
N ASP A 93 -10.03 -10.38 -5.74
CA ASP A 93 -9.08 -9.40 -5.24
C ASP A 93 -9.11 -8.10 -6.05
N LEU A 94 -8.81 -6.98 -5.37
CA LEU A 94 -8.52 -5.72 -6.01
C LEU A 94 -7.07 -5.75 -6.50
N GLU A 95 -6.86 -5.58 -7.80
CA GLU A 95 -5.53 -5.45 -8.37
C GLU A 95 -5.13 -3.96 -8.40
N LEU A 96 -3.88 -3.70 -8.01
CA LEU A 96 -3.27 -2.38 -7.97
C LEU A 96 -1.93 -2.43 -8.69
N ASP A 97 -1.85 -1.75 -9.83
CA ASP A 97 -0.62 -1.54 -10.58
C ASP A 97 -0.07 -0.14 -10.30
N PHE A 98 1.22 -0.09 -9.94
CA PHE A 98 1.93 1.12 -9.60
C PHE A 98 3.03 1.39 -10.62
N ARG A 99 3.15 2.65 -11.03
CA ARG A 99 4.29 3.14 -11.81
C ARG A 99 4.82 4.41 -11.16
N LEU A 100 5.98 4.31 -10.52
CA LEU A 100 6.66 5.41 -9.85
C LEU A 100 7.83 5.89 -10.71
N ARG A 101 7.74 7.11 -11.23
CA ARG A 101 8.73 7.73 -12.09
C ARG A 101 9.49 8.81 -11.33
N PHE A 102 10.81 8.69 -11.31
CA PHE A 102 11.69 9.69 -10.75
C PHE A 102 12.25 10.61 -11.85
N PRO A 103 12.48 11.90 -11.55
CA PRO A 103 13.25 12.77 -12.42
C PRO A 103 14.74 12.41 -12.33
N GLU A 104 15.58 13.09 -13.11
CA GLU A 104 17.01 13.07 -12.85
C GLU A 104 17.30 13.75 -11.51
N LEU A 105 18.05 13.07 -10.65
CA LEU A 105 18.35 13.48 -9.29
C LEU A 105 19.79 13.95 -9.17
N SER A 106 20.02 14.90 -8.27
CA SER A 106 21.37 15.38 -7.97
C SER A 106 22.24 14.25 -7.38
N PRO A 107 23.51 14.08 -7.81
CA PRO A 107 24.37 12.98 -7.37
C PRO A 107 24.65 12.86 -5.86
N GLY A 108 24.40 13.94 -5.09
CA GLY A 108 24.58 13.98 -3.64
C GLY A 108 23.28 13.90 -2.83
N LEU A 109 22.13 13.69 -3.49
CA LEU A 109 20.86 13.49 -2.80
C LEU A 109 20.79 12.04 -2.26
N ASP A 110 20.37 11.89 -1.01
CA ASP A 110 20.05 10.59 -0.44
C ASP A 110 18.53 10.42 -0.34
N ILE A 111 18.04 9.28 -0.79
CA ILE A 111 16.65 8.87 -0.61
C ILE A 111 16.59 8.00 0.64
N GLN A 112 15.99 8.51 1.70
CA GLN A 112 15.84 7.82 2.99
C GLN A 112 14.60 6.92 3.02
N GLY A 113 13.66 7.11 2.11
CA GLY A 113 12.50 6.25 2.00
C GLY A 113 11.69 6.47 0.74
N VAL A 114 11.12 5.38 0.24
CA VAL A 114 10.17 5.35 -0.88
C VAL A 114 8.98 4.51 -0.44
N VAL A 115 7.82 5.14 -0.31
CA VAL A 115 6.60 4.49 0.17
C VAL A 115 5.51 4.73 -0.87
N PRO A 116 5.36 3.84 -1.87
CA PRO A 116 4.39 4.02 -2.94
C PRO A 116 2.96 3.86 -2.45
N LEU A 117 2.74 3.06 -1.41
CA LEU A 117 1.47 2.85 -0.76
C LEU A 117 1.70 2.57 0.73
N GLU A 118 1.08 3.33 1.62
CA GLU A 118 0.95 3.04 3.03
C GLU A 118 -0.53 2.92 3.37
N LEU A 119 -0.96 1.68 3.62
CA LEU A 119 -2.32 1.34 3.97
C LEU A 119 -2.50 1.46 5.48
N PRO A 120 -3.42 2.32 5.96
CA PRO A 120 -3.80 2.27 7.36
C PRO A 120 -4.71 1.06 7.58
N VAL A 121 -4.19 -0.04 8.12
CA VAL A 121 -4.91 -1.32 8.16
C VAL A 121 -5.98 -1.31 9.25
N PHE A 122 -5.57 -1.10 10.50
CA PHE A 122 -6.49 -0.98 11.61
C PHE A 122 -5.88 -0.30 12.85
N ALA A 123 -6.75 0.24 13.71
CA ALA A 123 -6.38 0.69 15.05
C ALA A 123 -6.31 -0.50 16.02
N LEU A 124 -5.31 -0.50 16.90
CA LEU A 124 -5.12 -1.45 17.98
C LEU A 124 -5.56 -0.82 19.30
N ALA A 125 -6.55 -1.43 19.95
CA ALA A 125 -6.94 -1.07 21.31
C ALA A 125 -5.84 -1.45 22.33
N GLY A 126 -5.89 -0.89 23.53
CA GLY A 126 -4.94 -1.25 24.59
C GLY A 126 -4.93 -2.75 24.87
N GLY A 127 -3.76 -3.38 24.72
CA GLY A 127 -3.56 -4.82 24.90
C GLY A 127 -4.07 -5.70 23.75
N GLU A 128 -4.51 -5.12 22.63
CA GLU A 128 -4.80 -5.85 21.39
C GLU A 128 -3.49 -6.10 20.62
N GLN A 129 -3.32 -7.31 20.10
CA GLN A 129 -2.20 -7.69 19.24
C GLN A 129 -2.66 -7.83 17.79
N ALA A 130 -1.70 -7.73 16.87
CA ALA A 130 -1.87 -8.11 15.48
C ALA A 130 -1.01 -9.32 15.13
N THR A 131 -1.44 -10.11 14.16
CA THR A 131 -0.65 -11.22 13.62
C THR A 131 -0.42 -10.98 12.14
N VAL A 132 0.81 -11.25 11.69
CA VAL A 132 1.16 -11.31 10.27
C VAL A 132 1.52 -12.76 9.95
N SER A 133 0.78 -13.35 9.02
CA SER A 133 1.08 -14.67 8.47
C SER A 133 1.63 -14.51 7.06
N ALA A 134 2.74 -15.18 6.74
CA ALA A 134 3.37 -15.15 5.43
C ALA A 134 3.51 -16.58 4.88
N GLU A 135 3.04 -16.80 3.66
CA GLU A 135 3.34 -17.98 2.87
C GLU A 135 4.67 -17.79 2.15
N LEU A 136 5.58 -18.76 2.25
CA LEU A 136 6.93 -18.64 1.69
C LEU A 136 7.00 -19.20 0.26
N LEU A 137 7.85 -18.60 -0.57
CA LEU A 137 8.19 -19.16 -1.88
C LEU A 137 8.95 -20.47 -1.71
N GLY A 138 8.32 -21.58 -2.10
CA GLY A 138 8.84 -22.94 -1.89
C GLY A 138 8.02 -23.77 -0.91
N GLY A 139 6.96 -23.18 -0.33
CA GLY A 139 6.06 -23.86 0.61
C GLY A 139 6.40 -23.57 2.07
N GLY A 140 5.42 -23.81 2.94
CA GLY A 140 5.49 -23.47 4.35
C GLY A 140 4.93 -22.07 4.66
N SER A 141 4.70 -21.85 5.94
CA SER A 141 4.18 -20.59 6.46
C SER A 141 4.95 -20.15 7.70
N HIS A 142 5.01 -18.84 7.89
CA HIS A 142 5.54 -18.20 9.08
C HIS A 142 4.50 -17.24 9.64
N THR A 143 4.26 -17.28 10.95
CA THR A 143 3.38 -16.34 11.63
C THR A 143 4.16 -15.62 12.70
N ALA A 144 4.06 -14.29 12.70
CA ALA A 144 4.60 -13.42 13.71
C ALA A 144 3.47 -12.68 14.44
N VAL A 145 3.63 -12.52 15.75
CA VAL A 145 2.79 -11.65 16.56
C VAL A 145 3.47 -10.29 16.63
N LEU A 146 2.75 -9.24 16.24
CA LEU A 146 3.18 -7.87 16.42
C LEU A 146 2.70 -7.40 17.79
N GLU A 147 3.67 -7.11 18.64
CA GLU A 147 3.39 -6.49 19.93
C GLU A 147 2.93 -5.04 19.74
N ALA A 148 2.25 -4.52 20.75
CA ALA A 148 1.72 -3.16 20.78
C ALA A 148 2.83 -2.13 21.08
N GLU A 149 3.95 -2.21 20.37
CA GLU A 149 5.12 -1.34 20.50
C GLU A 149 5.38 -0.61 19.19
N GLU A 150 5.80 0.66 19.27
CA GLU A 150 6.11 1.42 18.08
C GLU A 150 7.36 0.86 17.39
N GLY A 151 7.27 0.66 16.08
CA GLY A 151 8.36 0.08 15.33
C GLY A 151 7.97 -0.28 13.91
N GLU A 152 8.97 -0.72 13.15
CA GLU A 152 8.81 -1.24 11.79
C GLU A 152 9.38 -2.66 11.74
N THR A 153 8.62 -3.58 11.15
CA THR A 153 9.07 -4.95 10.88
C THR A 153 8.84 -5.26 9.41
N LEU A 154 9.82 -5.92 8.78
CA LEU A 154 9.74 -6.34 7.39
C LEU A 154 9.33 -7.80 7.32
N PHE A 155 8.34 -8.07 6.46
CA PHE A 155 7.90 -9.42 6.13
C PHE A 155 8.06 -9.69 4.65
N THR A 156 8.34 -10.95 4.31
CA THR A 156 8.47 -11.39 2.92
C THR A 156 7.71 -12.69 2.70
N GLY A 157 7.01 -12.81 1.58
CA GLY A 157 6.26 -14.01 1.23
C GLY A 157 5.60 -13.90 -0.14
N SER A 158 5.00 -14.98 -0.63
CA SER A 158 4.12 -14.95 -1.79
C SER A 158 2.77 -14.33 -1.49
N ARG A 159 2.34 -14.51 -0.25
CA ARG A 159 1.05 -14.05 0.28
C ARG A 159 1.24 -13.70 1.75
N LEU A 160 0.75 -12.53 2.14
CA LEU A 160 0.80 -12.06 3.51
C LEU A 160 -0.61 -11.70 3.98
N SER A 161 -0.99 -12.18 5.16
CA SER A 161 -2.27 -11.88 5.79
C SER A 161 -2.06 -11.17 7.12
N LEU A 162 -2.73 -10.04 7.32
CA LEU A 162 -2.71 -9.27 8.57
C LEU A 162 -4.04 -9.39 9.27
N HIS A 163 -4.00 -9.82 10.52
CA HIS A 163 -5.20 -10.11 11.30
C HIS A 163 -5.10 -9.51 12.71
N LYS A 164 -6.25 -9.16 13.27
CA LYS A 164 -6.37 -8.70 14.66
C LYS A 164 -6.63 -9.86 15.58
N SER A 165 -5.97 -9.90 16.73
CA SER A 165 -6.24 -10.92 17.76
C SER A 165 -7.70 -11.00 18.23
N ARG A 166 -8.47 -9.89 18.17
CA ARG A 166 -9.88 -9.83 18.60
C ARG A 166 -10.90 -10.09 17.48
N GLY A 167 -10.46 -10.61 16.34
CA GLY A 167 -11.30 -10.99 15.21
C GLY A 167 -11.55 -9.85 14.21
N GLY A 168 -12.38 -10.16 13.20
CA GLY A 168 -12.56 -9.35 12.00
C GLY A 168 -11.78 -9.93 10.82
N PRO A 169 -12.10 -9.53 9.59
CA PRO A 169 -11.46 -10.11 8.41
C PRO A 169 -9.96 -9.79 8.38
N ALA A 170 -9.17 -10.72 7.89
CA ALA A 170 -7.76 -10.51 7.60
C ALA A 170 -7.58 -9.73 6.29
N LEU A 171 -6.72 -8.71 6.30
CA LEU A 171 -6.25 -8.08 5.06
C LEU A 171 -5.22 -8.99 4.41
N VAL A 172 -5.48 -9.42 3.18
CA VAL A 172 -4.58 -10.26 2.40
C VAL A 172 -3.88 -9.41 1.35
N LEU A 173 -2.56 -9.56 1.26
CA LEU A 173 -1.73 -8.95 0.23
C LEU A 173 -0.93 -10.02 -0.49
N SER A 174 -0.90 -9.96 -1.82
CA SER A 174 0.00 -10.80 -2.62
C SER A 174 0.60 -10.01 -3.77
N SER A 175 1.76 -10.46 -4.24
CA SER A 175 2.41 -9.85 -5.38
C SER A 175 1.66 -10.17 -6.67
N GLY A 176 1.34 -9.16 -7.47
CA GLY A 176 0.88 -9.34 -8.84
C GLY A 176 2.03 -9.62 -9.82
N ALA A 177 3.29 -9.50 -9.38
CA ALA A 177 4.46 -9.66 -10.22
C ALA A 177 4.80 -11.13 -10.49
N PRO A 178 5.47 -11.45 -11.63
CA PRO A 178 5.84 -12.82 -11.98
C PRO A 178 6.75 -13.54 -10.97
N THR A 179 7.56 -12.78 -10.23
CA THR A 179 8.43 -13.33 -9.19
C THR A 179 7.66 -13.89 -8.00
N GLY A 180 6.40 -13.47 -7.81
CA GLY A 180 5.55 -13.85 -6.70
C GLY A 180 5.97 -13.26 -5.34
N VAL A 181 7.19 -12.72 -5.18
CA VAL A 181 7.64 -12.13 -3.89
C VAL A 181 6.92 -10.82 -3.62
N LEU A 182 6.32 -10.70 -2.44
CA LEU A 182 5.90 -9.47 -1.81
C LEU A 182 6.83 -9.17 -0.63
N VAL A 183 7.30 -7.92 -0.54
CA VAL A 183 7.95 -7.35 0.64
C VAL A 183 6.99 -6.38 1.29
N LEU A 184 6.74 -6.55 2.58
CA LEU A 184 5.77 -5.76 3.34
C LEU A 184 6.45 -5.16 4.57
N GLY A 185 6.60 -3.84 4.59
CA GLY A 185 6.88 -3.11 5.83
C GLY A 185 5.61 -2.96 6.63
N VAL A 186 5.60 -3.45 7.87
CA VAL A 186 4.50 -3.24 8.81
C VAL A 186 4.98 -2.34 9.93
N ARG A 187 4.27 -1.24 10.13
CA ARG A 187 4.58 -0.25 11.15
C ARG A 187 3.47 -0.16 12.17
N VAL A 188 3.85 -0.12 13.43
CA VAL A 188 2.96 0.27 14.52
C VAL A 188 3.35 1.69 14.92
N ILE A 189 2.40 2.62 14.83
CA ILE A 189 2.60 4.02 15.20
C ILE A 189 1.56 4.45 16.22
N ARG A 190 1.91 5.40 17.10
CA ARG A 190 0.96 6.03 18.00
C ARG A 190 0.36 7.27 17.36
N LEU A 191 -0.96 7.26 17.21
CA LEU A 191 -1.76 8.46 16.94
C LEU A 191 -2.48 8.89 18.21
N ARG A 192 -3.08 10.09 18.20
CA ARG A 192 -3.78 10.66 19.38
C ARG A 192 -4.82 9.72 20.01
N ARG A 193 -5.37 8.76 19.25
CA ARG A 193 -6.43 7.85 19.67
C ARG A 193 -5.99 6.40 19.87
N GLY A 194 -4.70 6.11 19.92
CA GLY A 194 -4.17 4.77 20.19
C GLY A 194 -3.06 4.37 19.23
N LEU A 195 -2.79 3.07 19.17
CA LEU A 195 -1.82 2.50 18.24
C LEU A 195 -2.52 2.16 16.92
N HIS A 196 -1.81 2.34 15.81
CA HIS A 196 -2.31 2.08 14.47
C HIS A 196 -1.29 1.23 13.72
N LEU A 197 -1.80 0.21 13.04
CA LEU A 197 -1.01 -0.63 12.17
C LEU A 197 -1.09 -0.11 10.73
N LEU A 198 0.07 0.20 10.16
CA LEU A 198 0.25 0.61 8.79
C LEU A 198 0.98 -0.48 8.00
N ALA A 199 0.54 -0.74 6.77
CA ALA A 199 1.14 -1.71 5.87
C ALA A 199 1.66 -1.01 4.62
N SER A 200 2.95 -1.15 4.33
CA SER A 200 3.64 -0.51 3.20
C SER A 200 4.16 -1.57 2.21
N PRO A 201 3.31 -2.14 1.34
CA PRO A 201 3.77 -3.09 0.33
C PRO A 201 4.74 -2.40 -0.63
N PHE A 202 5.89 -3.03 -0.87
CA PHE A 202 7.00 -2.47 -1.65
C PHE A 202 7.58 -1.14 -1.11
N GLY A 203 7.16 -0.72 0.10
CA GLY A 203 7.69 0.43 0.79
C GLY A 203 9.03 0.11 1.45
N ALA A 204 9.94 1.07 1.41
CA ALA A 204 11.26 0.98 2.01
C ALA A 204 11.57 2.27 2.76
N ARG A 205 12.02 2.16 4.02
CA ARG A 205 12.50 3.29 4.85
C ARG A 205 13.94 3.05 5.28
N PHE A 206 14.82 3.01 4.30
CA PHE A 206 16.25 2.92 4.52
C PHE A 206 16.99 3.84 3.53
N ALA A 207 18.13 4.36 3.96
CA ALA A 207 18.98 5.20 3.15
C ALA A 207 19.48 4.45 1.90
N ALA A 208 19.22 5.01 0.73
CA ALA A 208 19.70 4.55 -0.55
C ALA A 208 20.20 5.73 -1.39
N PRO A 209 21.34 5.59 -2.08
CA PRO A 209 21.84 6.63 -2.97
C PRO A 209 20.83 7.00 -4.07
N ALA A 210 20.60 8.29 -4.33
CA ALA A 210 19.64 8.75 -5.36
C ALA A 210 19.91 8.17 -6.76
N ARG A 211 21.16 7.82 -7.09
CA ARG A 211 21.52 7.16 -8.37
C ARG A 211 20.77 5.86 -8.64
N LEU A 212 20.23 5.20 -7.61
CA LEU A 212 19.41 3.99 -7.78
C LEU A 212 18.01 4.30 -8.35
N TYR A 213 17.56 5.56 -8.22
CA TYR A 213 16.24 6.03 -8.62
C TYR A 213 16.30 7.03 -9.79
N SER A 214 17.39 7.81 -9.91
CA SER A 214 17.55 8.89 -10.90
C SER A 214 17.18 8.46 -12.33
N GLY A 215 16.22 9.18 -12.91
CA GLY A 215 15.75 8.95 -14.29
C GLY A 215 15.00 7.63 -14.49
N ARG A 216 14.72 6.87 -13.43
CA ARG A 216 14.12 5.53 -13.53
C ARG A 216 12.62 5.55 -13.31
N THR A 217 12.00 4.50 -13.83
CA THR A 217 10.62 4.14 -13.52
C THR A 217 10.62 2.78 -12.81
N LEU A 218 9.96 2.73 -11.65
CA LEU A 218 9.74 1.50 -10.89
C LEU A 218 8.29 1.05 -11.10
N GLY A 219 8.11 -0.25 -11.34
CA GLY A 219 6.80 -0.88 -11.51
C GLY A 219 6.55 -1.89 -10.39
N PHE A 220 5.34 -1.87 -9.83
CA PHE A 220 4.92 -2.80 -8.80
C PHE A 220 3.49 -3.24 -9.09
N ALA A 221 3.15 -4.48 -8.75
CA ALA A 221 1.80 -5.01 -8.87
C ALA A 221 1.43 -5.66 -7.55
N LEU A 222 0.26 -5.30 -7.02
CA LEU A 222 -0.25 -5.76 -5.74
C LEU A 222 -1.68 -6.26 -5.93
N ARG A 223 -2.03 -7.30 -5.19
CA ARG A 223 -3.40 -7.78 -5.06
C ARG A 223 -3.83 -7.67 -3.62
N LEU A 224 -5.01 -7.10 -3.39
CA LEU A 224 -5.61 -6.92 -2.07
C LEU A 224 -6.91 -7.72 -1.97
N GLY A 225 -7.02 -8.55 -0.95
CA GLY A 225 -8.21 -9.35 -0.67
C GLY A 225 -8.57 -9.35 0.81
N LEU A 226 -9.69 -10.00 1.14
CA LEU A 226 -10.19 -10.18 2.51
C LEU A 226 -10.51 -11.65 2.79
N GLU A 227 -10.07 -12.14 3.95
CA GLU A 227 -10.38 -13.48 4.46
C GLU A 227 -11.13 -13.41 5.80
N GLU A 228 -11.99 -14.39 6.07
CA GLU A 228 -12.72 -14.53 7.35
C GLU A 228 -11.89 -15.20 8.45
#